data_AF-A0AA96LUD8-F1
#
_entry.id   AF-A0AA96LUD8-F1
#
_cell.length_a   1.000
_cell.length_b   1.000
_cell.length_c   1.000
_cell.angle_alpha   90.00
_cell.angle_beta   90.00
_cell.angle_gamma   90.00
#
_symmetry.space_group_name_H-M   'P 1'
#
loop_
_entity.id
_entity.type
_entity.pdbx_description
1 polymer ?
#
loop_
_entity_poly.entity_id
_entity_poly.type
_entity_poly.pdbx_seq_one_letter_code
_entity_poly.pdbx_strand_id
1 'polypeptide(L)' 'MYLERKDWVGNVLRKVVCHDLSDEGFLQALKEGLYGRCVYRCDYNVVDHQVVNLEFANEVTVAFTMCSFTISACGLRRT' A
#
# COMPACT_ATOMS: atom_id res chain seq x y z
N MET A 1 -7.92 -8.19 2.52
CA MET A 1 -8.31 -6.92 1.85
C MET A 1 -9.41 -7.14 0.81
N TYR A 2 -9.23 -8.04 -0.16
CA TYR A 2 -10.16 -8.21 -1.27
C TYR A 2 -11.33 -9.19 -1.01
N LEU A 3 -11.07 -10.35 -0.39
CA LEU A 3 -12.07 -11.42 -0.24
C LEU A 3 -12.97 -11.23 1.00
N GLU A 4 -12.37 -10.80 2.11
CA GLU A 4 -13.05 -10.73 3.41
C GLU A 4 -13.82 -9.42 3.64
N ARG A 5 -13.64 -8.42 2.76
CA ARG A 5 -14.40 -7.16 2.83
C ARG A 5 -15.77 -7.31 2.19
N LYS A 6 -16.82 -7.19 3.02
CA LYS A 6 -18.24 -7.24 2.62
C LYS A 6 -18.92 -5.86 2.69
N ASP A 7 -18.16 -4.82 2.99
CA ASP A 7 -18.62 -3.44 2.99
C ASP A 7 -18.71 -2.89 1.55
N TRP A 8 -19.25 -1.68 1.42
CA TRP A 8 -19.35 -0.97 0.14
C TRP A 8 -17.99 -0.90 -0.59
N VAL A 9 -16.89 -0.73 0.15
CA VAL A 9 -15.54 -0.68 -0.41
C VAL A 9 -15.15 -2.00 -1.06
N GLY A 10 -15.52 -3.13 -0.47
CA GLY A 10 -15.33 -4.46 -1.06
C GLY A 10 -15.97 -4.58 -2.45
N ASN A 11 -17.18 -4.04 -2.63
CA ASN A 11 -17.88 -4.06 -3.93
C ASN A 11 -17.19 -3.19 -4.98
N VAL A 12 -16.66 -2.03 -4.58
CA VAL A 12 -15.90 -1.16 -5.48
C VAL A 12 -14.60 -1.84 -5.92
N LEU A 13 -13.84 -2.38 -4.97
CA LEU A 13 -12.59 -3.07 -5.26
C LEU A 13 -12.80 -4.28 -6.17
N ARG A 14 -13.87 -5.05 -5.95
CA ARG A 14 -14.21 -6.19 -6.84
C ARG A 14 -14.36 -5.77 -8.30
N LYS A 15 -15.07 -4.65 -8.55
CA LYS A 15 -15.27 -4.10 -9.91
C LYS A 15 -14.00 -3.54 -10.56
N VAL A 16 -13.03 -3.10 -9.77
CA VAL A 16 -11.75 -2.59 -10.29
C VAL A 16 -10.85 -3.73 -10.75
N VAL A 17 -10.86 -4.85 -10.01
CA VAL A 17 -9.97 -5.98 -10.26
C VAL A 17 -10.47 -6.89 -11.38
N CYS A 18 -11.79 -7.12 -11.49
CA CYS A 18 -12.35 -8.05 -12.47
C CYS A 18 -13.75 -7.63 -12.95
N HIS A 19 -14.08 -7.97 -14.21
CA HIS A 19 -15.43 -7.86 -14.77
C HIS A 19 -16.33 -9.06 -14.40
N ASP A 20 -15.74 -10.25 -14.22
CA ASP A 20 -16.42 -11.41 -13.66
C ASP A 20 -16.42 -11.31 -12.13
N LEU A 21 -17.61 -11.06 -11.58
CA LEU A 21 -17.82 -10.85 -10.15
C LEU A 21 -18.15 -12.13 -9.38
N SER A 22 -18.09 -13.30 -10.03
CA SER A 22 -18.10 -14.59 -9.33
C SER A 22 -16.87 -14.70 -8.42
N ASP A 23 -16.97 -15.47 -7.34
CA ASP A 23 -15.83 -15.66 -6.44
C ASP A 23 -14.67 -16.38 -7.15
N GLU A 24 -14.98 -17.30 -8.07
CA GLU A 24 -14.02 -18.00 -8.92
C GLU A 24 -13.31 -17.06 -9.88
N GLY A 25 -14.06 -16.26 -10.64
CA GLY A 25 -13.50 -15.28 -11.58
C GLY A 25 -12.66 -14.22 -10.88
N PHE A 26 -13.11 -13.77 -9.71
CA PHE A 26 -12.37 -12.82 -8.89
C PHE A 26 -11.08 -13.42 -8.32
N LEU A 27 -11.11 -14.66 -7.81
CA LEU A 27 -9.91 -15.37 -7.35
C LEU A 27 -8.90 -15.57 -8.49
N GLN A 28 -9.37 -15.88 -9.70
CA GLN A 28 -8.51 -16.02 -10.86
C GLN A 28 -7.86 -14.69 -11.24
N ALA A 29 -8.62 -13.60 -11.26
CA ALA A 29 -8.11 -12.26 -11.53
C ALA A 29 -7.07 -11.80 -10.49
N LEU A 30 -7.22 -12.19 -9.22
CA LEU A 30 -6.19 -11.93 -8.21
C LEU A 30 -4.93 -12.78 -8.44
N LYS A 31 -5.06 -14.05 -8.83
CA LYS A 31 -3.91 -14.93 -9.07
C LYS A 31 -3.06 -14.49 -10.25
N GLU A 32 -3.70 -14.08 -11.35
CA GLU A 32 -3.02 -13.81 -12.62
C GLU A 32 -2.82 -12.30 -12.88
N GLY A 33 -3.65 -11.46 -12.27
CA GLY A 33 -3.62 -10.02 -12.46
C GLY A 33 -2.66 -9.29 -11.55
N LEU A 34 -2.56 -7.98 -11.77
CA LEU A 34 -1.65 -7.10 -11.03
C LEU A 34 -2.02 -6.95 -9.54
N TYR A 35 -3.29 -7.13 -9.20
CA TYR A 35 -3.85 -6.76 -7.90
C TYR A 35 -3.71 -7.83 -6.80
N GLY A 36 -3.35 -9.07 -7.13
CA GLY A 36 -3.05 -10.10 -6.13
C GLY A 36 -1.55 -10.37 -5.92
N ARG A 37 -0.66 -9.61 -6.57
CA ARG A 37 0.79 -9.73 -6.34
C ARG A 37 1.18 -9.14 -4.98
N CYS A 38 2.12 -9.78 -4.28
CA CYS A 38 2.68 -9.25 -3.04
C CYS A 38 3.58 -8.04 -3.35
N VAL A 39 3.25 -6.85 -2.83
CA VAL A 39 3.96 -5.61 -3.15
C VAL A 39 5.46 -5.66 -2.82
N TYR A 40 5.82 -6.38 -1.75
CA TYR A 40 7.21 -6.57 -1.31
C TYR A 40 8.02 -7.56 -2.16
N ARG A 41 7.36 -8.29 -3.06
CA ARG A 41 7.97 -9.23 -4.00
C ARG A 41 7.71 -8.83 -5.46
N CYS A 42 7.17 -7.64 -5.67
CA CYS A 42 7.02 -7.05 -6.99
C CYS A 42 8.29 -6.27 -7.37
N ASP A 43 8.34 -5.88 -8.63
CA ASP A 43 9.33 -5.04 -9.28
C ASP A 43 9.22 -3.54 -8.91
N TYR A 44 8.55 -3.22 -7.79
CA TYR A 44 8.42 -1.83 -7.34
C TYR A 44 9.73 -1.36 -6.68
N ASN A 45 10.32 -0.32 -7.25
CA ASN A 45 11.50 0.37 -6.72
C ASN A 45 11.16 1.65 -5.93
N VAL A 46 9.90 1.80 -5.52
CA VAL A 46 9.43 2.94 -4.75
C VAL A 46 9.73 2.73 -3.26
N VAL A 47 10.17 3.80 -2.59
CA VAL A 47 10.47 3.79 -1.15
C VAL A 47 9.18 3.72 -0.33
N ASP A 48 9.13 2.79 0.62
CA ASP A 48 8.04 2.64 1.60
C ASP A 48 8.32 3.43 2.90
N HIS A 49 9.59 3.73 3.17
CA HIS A 49 10.06 4.54 4.29
C HIS A 49 11.22 5.45 3.84
N GLN A 50 10.97 6.75 3.79
CA GLN A 50 11.97 7.76 3.39
C GLN A 50 12.18 8.77 4.52
N VAL A 51 13.44 9.10 4.79
CA VAL A 51 13.84 10.20 5.67
C VAL A 51 14.70 11.17 4.87
N VAL A 52 14.33 12.44 4.88
CA VAL A 52 15.10 13.53 4.28
C VAL A 52 15.50 14.50 5.38
N ASN A 53 16.80 14.75 5.51
CA ASN A 53 17.32 15.76 6.41
C ASN A 53 17.58 17.05 5.63
N LEU A 54 17.09 18.16 6.17
CA LEU A 54 17.15 19.49 5.56
C LEU A 54 17.87 20.43 6.53
N GLU A 55 18.80 21.22 6.01
CA GLU A 55 19.45 22.31 6.72
C GLU A 55 19.04 23.63 6.06
N PHE A 56 18.47 24.55 6.83
CA PHE A 56 18.03 25.86 6.35
C PHE A 56 19.17 26.89 6.50
N ALA A 57 19.10 27.98 5.73
CA ALA A 57 20.12 29.03 5.74
C ALA A 57 20.28 29.74 7.10
N ASN A 58 19.32 29.60 8.01
CA ASN A 58 19.38 30.08 9.39
C ASN A 58 19.81 28.98 10.38
N GLU A 59 20.52 27.94 9.91
CA GLU A 59 21.11 26.85 10.69
C GLU A 59 20.08 25.93 11.39
N VAL A 60 18.80 26.03 11.04
CA VAL A 60 17.78 25.10 11.52
C VAL A 60 17.90 23.78 10.77
N THR A 61 17.94 22.67 11.52
CA THR A 61 17.92 21.31 10.95
C THR A 61 16.53 20.67 11.14
N VAL A 62 16.01 20.04 10.08
CA VAL A 62 14.73 19.32 10.09
C VAL A 62 14.91 17.92 9.52
N ALA A 63 14.29 16.92 10.17
CA ALA A 63 14.12 15.58 9.63
C ALA A 63 12.67 15.39 9.18
N PHE A 64 12.47 15.14 7.89
CA PHE A 64 11.16 14.87 7.29
C PHE A 64 11.04 13.38 6.97
N THR A 65 10.08 12.70 7.60
CA THR A 65 9.87 11.25 7.47
C THR A 65 8.54 10.95 6.78
N MET A 66 8.58 10.16 5.71
CA MET A 66 7.42 9.69 4.95
C MET A 66 7.33 8.17 5.00
N CYS A 67 6.12 7.62 5.22
CA CYS A 67 5.84 6.19 5.24
C CYS A 67 4.50 5.85 4.56
N SER A 68 4.44 4.72 3.85
CA SER A 68 3.28 4.34 3.03
C SER A 68 2.05 3.84 3.80
N PHE A 69 2.17 3.47 5.08
CA PHE A 69 1.04 3.01 5.90
C PHE A 69 1.09 3.63 7.30
N THR A 70 0.01 4.30 7.68
CA THR A 70 -0.14 4.95 8.99
C THR A 70 -1.41 4.47 9.66
N ILE A 71 -1.28 3.70 10.74
CA ILE A 71 -2.35 3.59 11.76
C ILE A 71 -2.01 4.47 12.98
N SER A 72 -0.72 4.62 13.28
CA SER A 72 -0.19 5.60 14.23
C SER A 72 1.26 5.88 13.79
N ALA A 73 1.58 7.15 13.54
CA ALA A 73 2.79 7.66 12.87
C ALA A 73 4.05 6.78 12.91
N CYS A 74 4.75 6.74 11.77
CA CYS A 74 6.09 6.18 11.54
C CYS A 74 7.03 6.38 12.75
N GLY A 75 7.00 5.44 13.72
CA GLY A 75 7.59 5.70 15.03
C GLY A 75 7.68 4.53 16.01
N LEU A 76 7.31 3.30 15.64
CA LEU A 76 7.58 2.12 16.48
C LEU A 76 8.52 1.15 15.77
N ARG A 77 9.84 1.44 15.80
CA ARG A 77 10.84 0.39 15.60
C ARG A 77 10.85 -0.46 16.88
N ARG A 78 10.17 -1.60 16.85
CA ARG A 78 10.47 -2.67 17.81
C ARG A 78 11.77 -3.33 17.33
N THR A 79 12.80 -3.14 18.14
CA THR A 79 14.10 -3.84 18.06
C THR A 79 13.92 -5.34 18.05
#